data_AF-A0A0C2WLM0-F1
#
_entry.id   AF-A0A0C2WLM0-F1
#
_cell.length_a   1.000
_cell.length_b   1.000
_cell.length_c   1.000
_cell.angle_alpha   90.00
_cell.angle_beta   90.00
_cell.angle_gamma   90.00
#
_symmetry.space_group_name_H-M   'P 1'
#
loop_
_entity.id
_entity.type
_entity.pdbx_description
1 polymer ?
#
loop_
_entity_poly.entity_id
_entity_poly.type
_entity_poly.pdbx_seq_one_letter_code
_entity_poly.pdbx_strand_id
1 'polypeptide(L)'
;ATAFTGPEESHLRSLLHEIVKSDWFCSNKFEPKTEKGRSILLSFLASDAAGAYRCLFKECSKNLDRQDRALGHIRMHLGHRPHACDGKCGVIGCPERFYCASYLRSHTKRQKEPCGICQESFFRQHLRKHRLVCQGTQHNIAIQRTSDRFFAYLNSTA
;
A
#
# COMPACT_ATOMS: atom_id res chain seq x y z
N ALA A 1 -22.60 16.13 8.29
CA ALA A 1 -21.45 16.39 9.19
C ALA A 1 -20.31 17.01 8.38
N THR A 2 -19.64 18.03 8.91
CA THR A 2 -18.63 18.84 8.19
C THR A 2 -17.32 18.07 8.02
N ALA A 3 -16.89 17.80 6.78
CA ALA A 3 -15.76 16.91 6.46
C ALA A 3 -14.40 17.65 6.40
N PHE A 4 -14.39 18.98 6.32
CA PHE A 4 -13.18 19.78 6.13
C PHE A 4 -13.12 20.97 7.08
N THR A 5 -11.93 21.53 7.27
CA THR A 5 -11.69 22.77 8.02
C THR A 5 -11.36 23.92 7.08
N GLY A 6 -12.04 25.07 7.21
CA GLY A 6 -11.68 26.32 6.52
C GLY A 6 -12.78 26.91 5.62
N PRO A 7 -12.52 28.08 5.00
CA PRO A 7 -13.52 28.84 4.25
C PRO A 7 -13.95 28.18 2.93
N GLU A 8 -13.16 27.24 2.40
CA GLU A 8 -13.43 26.55 1.12
C GLU A 8 -14.18 25.22 1.29
N GLU A 9 -14.77 24.96 2.47
CA GLU A 9 -15.35 23.66 2.79
C GLU A 9 -16.42 23.20 1.77
N SER A 10 -17.28 24.10 1.29
CA SER A 10 -18.33 23.76 0.31
C SER A 10 -17.73 23.29 -1.02
N HIS A 11 -16.70 23.98 -1.51
CA HIS A 11 -15.98 23.62 -2.72
C HIS A 11 -15.29 22.26 -2.58
N LEU A 12 -14.56 22.04 -1.48
CA LEU A 12 -13.85 20.79 -1.23
C LEU A 12 -14.80 19.59 -1.11
N ARG A 13 -15.99 19.78 -0.52
CA ARG A 13 -17.03 18.73 -0.48
C ARG A 13 -17.56 18.38 -1.86
N SER A 14 -17.87 19.38 -2.69
CA SER A 14 -18.32 19.14 -4.06
C SER A 14 -17.23 18.42 -4.86
N LEU A 15 -15.98 18.88 -4.77
CA LEU A 15 -14.84 18.23 -5.43
C LEU A 15 -14.67 16.78 -4.96
N LEU A 16 -14.75 16.52 -3.65
CA LEU A 16 -14.69 15.17 -3.08
C LEU A 16 -15.79 14.28 -3.67
N HIS A 17 -17.02 14.78 -3.75
CA HIS A 17 -18.15 14.05 -4.29
C HIS A 17 -17.95 13.66 -5.77
N GLU A 18 -17.40 14.56 -6.59
CA GLU A 18 -17.07 14.26 -7.99
C GLU A 18 -15.92 13.25 -8.11
N ILE A 19 -14.89 13.38 -7.26
CA ILE A 19 -13.75 12.46 -7.26
C ILE A 19 -14.20 11.03 -6.95
N VAL A 20 -15.01 10.83 -5.90
CA VAL A 20 -15.43 9.49 -5.47
C VAL A 20 -16.31 8.78 -6.52
N LYS A 21 -16.96 9.55 -7.41
CA LYS A 21 -17.78 9.00 -8.51
C LYS A 21 -16.99 8.75 -9.81
N SER A 22 -15.76 9.21 -9.90
CA SER A 22 -14.97 9.11 -11.13
C SER A 22 -14.49 7.68 -11.43
N ASP A 23 -14.36 7.33 -12.72
CA ASP A 23 -13.87 6.01 -13.15
C ASP A 23 -12.50 5.68 -12.56
N TRP A 24 -11.57 6.63 -12.63
CA TRP A 24 -10.19 6.42 -12.18
C TRP A 24 -10.13 6.10 -10.68
N PHE A 25 -11.02 6.72 -9.89
CA PHE A 25 -11.09 6.47 -8.45
C PHE A 25 -11.64 5.07 -8.18
N CYS A 26 -12.78 4.73 -8.77
CA CYS A 26 -13.45 3.43 -8.60
C CYS A 26 -12.60 2.24 -9.08
N SER A 27 -11.82 2.45 -10.14
CA SER A 27 -10.92 1.43 -10.71
C SER A 27 -9.52 1.43 -10.08
N ASN A 28 -9.27 2.23 -9.03
CA ASN A 28 -7.96 2.41 -8.41
C ASN A 28 -6.83 2.74 -9.42
N LYS A 29 -7.15 3.52 -10.46
CA LYS A 29 -6.17 4.12 -11.37
C LYS A 29 -5.62 5.42 -10.78
N PHE A 30 -4.52 5.90 -11.34
CA PHE A 30 -3.93 7.17 -10.92
C PHE A 30 -4.85 8.35 -11.20
N GLU A 31 -4.87 9.32 -10.29
CA GLU A 31 -5.64 10.53 -10.47
C GLU A 31 -5.14 11.35 -11.67
N PRO A 32 -6.03 12.05 -12.38
CA PRO A 32 -5.64 12.95 -13.45
C PRO A 32 -4.81 14.11 -12.90
N LYS A 33 -3.92 14.63 -13.74
CA LYS A 33 -3.14 15.83 -13.46
C LYS A 33 -3.83 17.04 -14.08
N THR A 34 -3.75 18.18 -13.41
CA THR A 34 -4.17 19.47 -13.99
C THR A 34 -3.26 19.86 -15.15
N GLU A 35 -3.63 20.90 -15.90
CA GLU A 35 -2.83 21.47 -17.01
C GLU A 35 -1.37 21.78 -16.59
N LYS A 36 -1.17 22.15 -15.32
CA LYS A 36 0.15 22.43 -14.73
C LYS A 36 0.86 21.18 -14.20
N GLY A 37 0.38 19.98 -14.53
CA GLY A 37 0.95 18.70 -14.10
C GLY A 37 0.73 18.36 -12.62
N ARG A 38 -0.13 19.09 -11.90
CA ARG A 38 -0.36 18.91 -10.46
C ARG A 38 -1.48 17.90 -10.21
N SER A 39 -1.35 17.08 -9.15
CA SER A 39 -2.43 16.19 -8.71
C SER A 39 -3.62 17.01 -8.21
N ILE A 40 -4.83 16.64 -8.62
CA ILE A 40 -6.08 17.24 -8.14
C ILE A 40 -6.27 17.08 -6.62
N LEU A 41 -5.61 16.09 -6.01
CA LEU A 41 -5.69 15.86 -4.56
C LEU A 41 -4.93 16.90 -3.73
N LEU A 42 -4.12 17.76 -4.38
CA LEU A 42 -3.47 18.87 -3.69
C LEU A 42 -4.47 19.89 -3.15
N SER A 43 -5.69 19.98 -3.70
CA SER A 43 -6.74 20.87 -3.20
C SER A 43 -7.15 20.55 -1.75
N PHE A 44 -6.92 19.32 -1.27
CA PHE A 44 -7.20 18.93 0.11
C PHE A 44 -6.06 19.22 1.09
N LEU A 45 -5.03 19.95 0.66
CA LEU A 45 -3.84 20.27 1.44
C LEU A 45 -3.61 21.79 1.43
N ALA A 46 -3.36 22.37 2.59
CA ALA A 46 -2.78 23.70 2.69
C ALA A 46 -1.25 23.60 2.69
N SER A 47 -0.57 24.47 1.95
CA SER A 47 0.90 24.59 2.00
C SER A 47 1.25 25.74 2.93
N ASP A 48 2.15 25.53 3.89
CA ASP A 48 2.67 26.60 4.73
C ASP A 48 3.94 27.24 4.15
N ALA A 49 4.39 28.35 4.75
CA ALA A 49 5.60 29.07 4.33
C ALA A 49 6.89 28.24 4.49
N ALA A 50 6.86 27.17 5.29
CA ALA A 50 7.96 26.23 5.46
C ALA A 50 7.94 25.11 4.39
N GLY A 51 6.96 25.11 3.49
CA GLY A 51 6.80 24.11 2.43
C GLY A 51 6.18 22.79 2.93
N ALA A 52 5.63 22.76 4.14
CA ALA A 52 4.92 21.59 4.65
C ALA A 52 3.45 21.60 4.19
N TYR A 53 2.90 20.39 4.05
CA TYR A 53 1.53 20.13 3.62
C TYR A 53 0.67 19.77 4.83
N ARG A 54 -0.30 20.63 5.15
CA ARG A 54 -1.30 20.44 6.20
C ARG A 54 -2.56 19.81 5.62
N CYS A 55 -3.06 18.76 6.26
CA CYS A 55 -4.33 18.14 5.90
C CYS A 55 -5.52 19.05 6.25
N LEU A 56 -6.48 19.19 5.33
CA LEU A 56 -7.70 19.97 5.55
C LEU A 56 -8.91 19.14 6.03
N PHE A 57 -8.77 17.83 6.18
CA PHE A 57 -9.84 17.00 6.73
C PHE A 57 -10.09 17.34 8.20
N LYS A 58 -11.37 17.41 8.59
CA LYS A 58 -11.77 17.64 9.97
C LYS A 58 -11.21 16.53 10.87
N GLU A 59 -10.77 16.91 12.06
CA GLU A 59 -10.13 16.00 13.05
C GLU A 59 -8.76 15.45 12.62
N CYS A 60 -8.21 15.87 11.47
CA CYS A 60 -6.87 15.52 11.05
C CYS A 60 -5.89 16.68 11.26
N SER A 61 -4.94 16.51 12.18
CA SER A 61 -3.88 17.51 12.46
C SER A 61 -2.52 17.13 11.83
N LYS A 62 -2.54 16.34 10.74
CA LYS A 62 -1.31 15.83 10.15
C LYS A 62 -0.66 16.90 9.26
N ASN A 63 0.61 17.16 9.53
CA ASN A 63 1.50 17.94 8.67
C ASN A 63 2.55 17.01 8.07
N LEU A 64 2.80 17.13 6.77
CA LEU A 64 3.73 16.30 6.03
C LEU A 64 4.76 17.15 5.30
N ASP A 65 6.01 16.74 5.39
CA ASP A 65 7.19 17.41 4.83
C ASP A 65 7.42 17.12 3.33
N ARG A 66 6.73 16.11 2.80
CA ARG A 66 6.92 15.62 1.43
C ARG A 66 5.59 15.49 0.70
N GLN A 67 5.55 16.01 -0.52
CA GLN A 67 4.37 15.95 -1.38
C GLN A 67 3.89 14.53 -1.65
N ASP A 68 4.79 13.56 -1.91
CA ASP A 68 4.39 12.17 -2.19
C ASP A 68 3.71 11.49 -0.99
N ARG A 69 4.15 11.83 0.22
CA ARG A 69 3.54 11.36 1.47
C ARG A 69 2.23 12.08 1.74
N ALA A 70 2.16 13.40 1.48
CA ALA A 70 0.95 14.18 1.67
C ALA A 70 -0.20 13.71 0.75
N LEU A 71 0.09 13.46 -0.52
CA LEU A 71 -0.86 12.85 -1.45
C LEU A 71 -1.29 11.45 -1.00
N GLY A 72 -0.34 10.63 -0.53
CA GLY A 72 -0.65 9.32 0.07
C GLY A 72 -1.55 9.41 1.29
N HIS A 73 -1.36 10.43 2.12
CA HIS A 73 -2.18 10.69 3.30
C HIS A 73 -3.61 11.09 2.92
N ILE A 74 -3.81 11.95 1.92
CA ILE A 74 -5.16 12.26 1.41
C ILE A 74 -5.83 11.00 0.86
N ARG A 75 -5.12 10.20 0.06
CA ARG A 75 -5.64 8.92 -0.45
C ARG A 75 -6.07 7.95 0.67
N MET A 76 -5.45 8.02 1.85
CA MET A 76 -5.85 7.22 3.01
C MET A 76 -7.23 7.63 3.55
N HIS A 77 -7.54 8.93 3.63
CA HIS A 77 -8.89 9.39 3.98
C HIS A 77 -9.94 8.89 2.99
N LEU A 78 -9.56 8.79 1.71
CA LEU A 78 -10.45 8.38 0.63
C LEU A 78 -10.52 6.85 0.43
N GLY A 79 -9.64 6.08 1.09
CA GLY A 79 -9.52 4.65 0.82
C GLY A 79 -8.92 4.28 -0.55
N HIS A 80 -8.37 5.25 -1.29
CA HIS A 80 -7.89 5.06 -2.66
C HIS A 80 -6.45 4.52 -2.72
N ARG A 81 -6.20 3.43 -3.45
CA ARG A 81 -4.90 2.73 -3.46
C ARG A 81 -4.41 2.46 -4.89
N PRO A 82 -3.85 3.46 -5.59
CA PRO A 82 -3.46 3.31 -6.99
C PRO A 82 -2.18 2.50 -7.21
N HIS A 83 -1.34 2.30 -6.18
CA HIS A 83 -0.04 1.63 -6.33
C HIS A 83 -0.17 0.13 -6.08
N ALA A 84 -0.32 -0.68 -7.14
CA ALA A 84 -0.29 -2.13 -7.01
C ALA A 84 1.14 -2.68 -6.93
N CYS A 85 1.34 -3.77 -6.20
CA CYS A 85 2.60 -4.54 -6.28
C CYS A 85 2.71 -5.23 -7.64
N ASP A 86 3.86 -5.08 -8.30
CA ASP A 86 4.18 -5.70 -9.60
C ASP A 86 4.89 -7.07 -9.45
N GLY A 87 4.82 -7.68 -8.26
CA GLY A 87 5.47 -8.96 -7.96
C GLY A 87 6.95 -8.86 -7.58
N LYS A 88 7.57 -7.66 -7.65
CA LYS A 88 8.98 -7.46 -7.24
C LYS A 88 9.25 -7.65 -5.75
N CYS A 89 8.21 -7.85 -4.94
CA CYS A 89 8.35 -8.23 -3.53
C CYS A 89 8.64 -9.73 -3.32
N GLY A 90 8.76 -10.52 -4.39
CA GLY A 90 8.98 -11.97 -4.30
C GLY A 90 7.70 -12.77 -3.97
N VAL A 91 6.53 -12.15 -4.14
CA VAL A 91 5.23 -12.82 -4.09
C VAL A 91 4.58 -12.69 -5.46
N ILE A 92 4.47 -13.81 -6.17
CA ILE A 92 3.77 -13.87 -7.46
C ILE A 92 2.29 -13.54 -7.22
N GLY A 93 1.73 -12.62 -8.00
CA GLY A 93 0.32 -12.23 -7.87
C GLY A 93 -0.03 -11.50 -6.57
N CYS A 94 0.93 -10.78 -5.97
CA CYS A 94 0.70 -10.04 -4.72
C CYS A 94 -0.51 -9.08 -4.83
N PRO A 95 -1.56 -9.27 -4.00
CA PRO A 95 -2.76 -8.42 -4.07
C PRO A 95 -2.59 -7.08 -3.33
N GLU A 96 -1.43 -6.82 -2.72
CA GLU A 96 -1.21 -5.59 -1.94
C GLU A 96 -1.23 -4.35 -2.84
N ARG A 97 -2.01 -3.35 -2.41
CA ARG A 97 -2.05 -2.01 -2.99
C ARG A 97 -1.74 -0.96 -1.94
N PHE A 98 -1.05 0.09 -2.35
CA PHE A 98 -0.52 1.15 -1.49
C PHE A 98 -1.06 2.53 -1.87
N TYR A 99 -1.07 3.41 -0.87
CA TYR A 99 -1.52 4.79 -1.00
C TYR A 99 -0.45 5.70 -1.64
N CYS A 100 0.84 5.39 -1.48
CA CYS A 100 1.93 6.16 -2.08
C CYS A 100 3.08 5.28 -2.57
N ALA A 101 3.83 5.82 -3.54
CA ALA A 101 4.94 5.13 -4.16
C ALA A 101 6.07 4.80 -3.18
N SER A 102 6.32 5.65 -2.17
CA SER A 102 7.33 5.38 -1.15
C SER A 102 6.99 4.15 -0.31
N TYR A 103 5.72 3.90 -0.01
CA TYR A 103 5.30 2.69 0.71
C TYR A 103 5.41 1.45 -0.17
N LEU A 104 5.01 1.53 -1.44
CA LEU A 104 5.25 0.43 -2.39
C LEU A 104 6.76 0.10 -2.49
N ARG A 105 7.62 1.10 -2.62
CA ARG A 105 9.08 0.89 -2.66
C ARG A 105 9.61 0.21 -1.40
N SER A 106 9.12 0.60 -0.23
CA SER A 106 9.49 -0.07 1.02
C SER A 106 8.98 -1.51 1.07
N HIS A 107 7.80 -1.79 0.53
CA HIS A 107 7.27 -3.14 0.39
C HIS A 107 8.12 -3.98 -0.57
N THR A 108 8.44 -3.50 -1.78
CA THR A 108 9.23 -4.27 -2.75
C THR A 108 10.68 -4.49 -2.31
N LYS A 109 11.23 -3.60 -1.49
CA LYS A 109 12.57 -3.77 -0.88
C LYS A 109 12.59 -4.74 0.31
N ARG A 110 11.43 -5.22 0.79
CA ARG A 110 11.38 -6.25 1.82
C ARG A 110 11.67 -7.60 1.18
N GLN A 111 12.94 -7.98 1.19
CA GLN A 111 13.35 -9.33 0.87
C GLN A 111 12.81 -10.30 1.92
N LYS A 112 12.35 -11.47 1.47
CA LYS A 112 12.12 -12.59 2.37
C LYS A 112 13.46 -13.21 2.70
N GLU A 113 13.71 -13.41 3.98
CA GLU A 113 14.90 -14.05 4.51
C GLU A 113 14.54 -15.49 4.90
N PRO A 114 15.34 -16.49 4.52
CA PRO A 114 15.10 -17.86 4.95
C PRO A 114 15.29 -18.01 6.45
N CYS A 115 14.49 -18.87 7.06
CA CYS A 115 14.74 -19.33 8.41
C CYS A 115 15.96 -20.27 8.42
N GLY A 116 16.96 -19.98 9.26
CA GLY A 116 18.15 -20.83 9.38
C GLY A 116 17.88 -22.24 9.93
N ILE A 117 16.65 -22.52 10.38
CA ILE A 117 16.22 -23.83 10.90
C ILE A 117 15.37 -24.57 9.86
N CYS A 118 14.28 -23.96 9.38
CA CYS A 118 13.33 -24.62 8.47
C CYS A 118 13.46 -24.26 6.99
N GLN A 119 14.34 -23.32 6.65
CA GLN A 119 14.56 -22.79 5.28
C GLN A 119 13.33 -22.14 4.61
N GLU A 120 12.18 -22.07 5.29
CA GLU A 120 11.05 -21.27 4.80
C GLU A 120 11.37 -19.77 4.79
N SER A 121 10.91 -19.09 3.75
CA SER A 121 11.20 -17.68 3.50
C SER A 121 10.16 -16.76 4.15
N PHE A 122 10.58 -15.93 5.10
CA PHE A 122 9.72 -14.99 5.81
C PHE A 122 10.17 -13.55 5.59
N PHE A 123 9.23 -12.60 5.59
CA PHE A 123 9.62 -11.20 5.73
C PHE A 123 10.36 -10.98 7.05
N ARG A 124 11.41 -10.15 7.04
CA ARG A 124 12.29 -9.91 8.20
C ARG A 124 11.54 -9.62 9.51
N GLN A 125 10.44 -8.87 9.45
CA GLN A 125 9.61 -8.57 10.64
C GLN A 125 8.84 -9.79 11.20
N HIS A 126 8.55 -10.79 10.37
CA HIS A 126 7.86 -12.02 10.76
C HIS A 126 8.86 -13.13 11.13
N LEU A 127 10.04 -13.11 10.51
CA LEU A 127 11.11 -14.09 10.77
C LEU A 127 11.53 -14.12 12.25
N ARG A 128 11.63 -12.96 12.90
CA ARG A 128 11.99 -12.88 14.33
C ARG A 128 11.00 -13.62 15.22
N LYS A 129 9.69 -13.49 14.96
CA LYS A 129 8.65 -14.19 15.70
C LYS A 129 8.63 -15.68 15.37
N HIS A 130 8.74 -16.01 14.07
CA HIS A 130 8.82 -17.40 13.62
C HIS A 130 9.98 -18.15 14.30
N ARG A 131 11.18 -17.56 14.38
CA ARG A 131 12.36 -18.20 15.01
C ARG A 131 12.11 -18.64 16.45
N LEU A 132 11.33 -17.87 17.22
CA LEU A 132 11.02 -18.21 18.62
C LEU A 132 10.17 -19.49 18.73
N VAL A 133 9.24 -19.69 17.80
CA VAL A 133 8.38 -20.89 17.75
C VAL A 133 9.12 -22.05 17.08
N CYS A 134 9.91 -21.76 16.05
CA CYS A 134 10.72 -22.73 15.32
C CYS A 134 11.79 -23.40 16.21
N GLN A 135 12.27 -22.68 17.24
CA GLN A 135 13.18 -23.22 18.26
C GLN A 135 12.49 -24.08 19.33
N GLY A 136 11.16 -24.00 19.47
CA GLY A 136 10.42 -24.54 20.62
C GLY A 136 9.52 -25.75 20.36
N THR A 137 9.22 -26.11 19.10
CA THR A 137 8.29 -27.22 18.79
C THR A 137 8.78 -28.08 17.62
N GLN A 138 8.60 -29.39 17.77
CA GLN A 138 8.87 -30.42 16.78
C GLN A 138 8.49 -30.00 15.35
N HIS A 139 9.47 -30.07 14.47
CA HIS A 139 9.32 -30.04 13.02
C HIS A 139 8.61 -31.31 12.54
N ASN A 140 7.31 -31.46 12.84
CA ASN A 140 6.58 -32.66 12.45
C ASN A 140 5.20 -32.41 11.83
N ILE A 141 4.98 -31.26 11.20
CA ILE A 141 3.87 -31.10 10.25
C ILE A 141 4.34 -30.18 9.11
N ALA A 142 4.74 -30.79 7.99
CA ALA A 142 4.56 -30.32 6.60
C ALA A 142 5.65 -30.74 5.60
N ILE A 143 6.61 -31.61 5.93
CA ILE A 143 7.45 -32.31 4.92
C ILE A 143 6.67 -33.47 4.25
N GLN A 144 5.35 -33.35 4.08
CA GLN A 144 4.56 -34.38 3.38
C GLN A 144 3.54 -33.86 2.35
N ARG A 145 3.43 -32.56 2.06
CA ARG A 145 2.48 -32.12 1.03
C ARG A 145 2.90 -30.87 0.25
N THR A 146 3.94 -30.95 -0.58
CA THR A 146 4.02 -30.15 -1.82
C THR A 146 5.02 -30.66 -2.88
N SER A 147 5.79 -31.72 -2.64
CA SER A 147 6.59 -32.35 -3.72
C SER A 147 5.77 -33.24 -4.66
N ASP A 148 4.64 -33.79 -4.21
CA ASP A 148 3.90 -34.80 -5.00
C ASP A 148 2.94 -34.22 -6.05
N ARG A 149 2.61 -32.93 -5.99
CA ARG A 149 1.73 -32.31 -7.01
C ARG A 149 2.47 -31.64 -8.17
N PHE A 150 3.76 -31.38 -8.03
CA PHE A 150 4.55 -30.78 -9.13
C PHE A 150 5.15 -31.84 -10.05
N PHE A 151 5.43 -33.06 -9.54
CA PHE A 151 5.94 -34.17 -10.35
C PHE A 151 4.85 -35.05 -10.99
N ALA A 152 3.61 -35.05 -10.48
CA ALA A 152 2.52 -35.83 -11.06
C ALA A 152 2.01 -35.27 -12.41
N TYR A 153 2.29 -34.02 -12.76
CA TYR A 153 1.88 -33.43 -14.04
C TYR A 153 2.91 -33.64 -15.16
N LEU A 154 4.18 -33.89 -14.83
CA LEU A 154 5.26 -34.02 -15.82
C LEU A 154 5.59 -35.47 -16.19
N ASN A 155 4.98 -36.46 -15.54
CA ASN A 155 5.17 -37.89 -15.81
C ASN A 155 3.91 -38.60 -16.36
N SER A 156 2.91 -37.86 -16.86
CA SER A 156 1.70 -38.44 -17.49
C SER A 156 1.54 -38.07 -18.97
N THR A 157 2.63 -37.68 -19.63
CA THR A 157 2.73 -37.69 -21.10
C THR A 157 3.98 -38.47 -21.51
N ALA A 158 3.86 -39.79 -21.42
CA ALA A 158 4.58 -40.77 -22.23
C ALA A 158 3.55 -41.81 -22.67
#